data_AF-A0AAV2JZ41-F1
#
_entry.id   AF-A0AAV2JZ41-F1
#
_cell.length_a   1.000
_cell.length_b   1.000
_cell.length_c   1.000
_cell.angle_alpha   90.00
_cell.angle_beta   90.00
_cell.angle_gamma   90.00
#
_symmetry.space_group_name_H-M   'P 1'
#
loop_
_entity.id
_entity.type
_entity.pdbx_description
1 polymer ?
#
loop_
_entity_poly.entity_id
_entity_poly.type
_entity_poly.pdbx_seq_one_letter_code
_entity_poly.pdbx_strand_id
1 'polypeptide(L)'
;MSGKSVHNQRIERLWRDMWMSVTSTYYELLHSLEEEGSLDPTNSLQLFSAQYVFLPRLTSDLHSFINSWNNHPLRTEQNLTPNQLWEIGKALNPVPSAQHTLYQNPPSQDEDLEASGIVVPQIACPMPQQSLELLRASATQV
;
A
#
# COMPACT_ATOMS: atom_id res chain seq x y z
N MET A 1 -28.29 13.21 14.81
CA MET A 1 -27.02 12.82 15.46
C MET A 1 -26.69 11.40 15.02
N SER A 2 -25.72 11.22 14.13
CA SER A 2 -25.25 9.87 13.75
C SER A 2 -24.37 9.32 14.88
N GLY A 3 -24.62 8.09 15.33
CA GLY A 3 -23.86 7.46 16.41
C GLY A 3 -22.41 7.20 16.04
N LYS A 4 -21.50 7.21 17.02
CA LYS A 4 -20.08 6.88 16.82
C LYS A 4 -19.97 5.47 16.23
N SER A 5 -19.30 5.33 15.09
CA SER A 5 -19.02 4.03 14.46
C SER A 5 -17.97 3.26 15.28
N VAL A 6 -18.38 2.67 16.40
CA VAL A 6 -17.51 1.85 17.26
C VAL A 6 -17.14 0.50 16.62
N HIS A 7 -17.76 0.15 15.50
CA HIS A 7 -17.51 -1.11 14.80
C HIS A 7 -16.29 -1.06 13.87
N ASN A 8 -15.85 0.13 13.44
CA ASN A 8 -14.73 0.29 12.50
C ASN A 8 -13.38 0.61 13.17
N GLN A 9 -13.30 0.55 14.50
CA GLN A 9 -12.14 1.01 15.27
C GLN A 9 -10.82 0.35 14.86
N ARG A 10 -10.85 -0.95 14.51
CA ARG A 10 -9.64 -1.69 14.09
C ARG A 10 -9.12 -1.22 12.73
N ILE A 11 -10.02 -0.97 11.77
CA ILE A 11 -9.67 -0.42 10.46
C ILE A 11 -9.16 1.01 10.63
N GLU A 12 -9.80 1.84 11.45
CA GLU A 12 -9.31 3.19 11.74
C GLU A 12 -7.93 3.20 12.41
N ARG A 13 -7.65 2.23 13.29
CA ARG A 13 -6.32 2.08 13.90
C ARG A 13 -5.27 1.69 12.86
N LEU A 14 -5.59 0.72 12.00
CA LEU A 14 -4.73 0.32 10.87
C LEU A 14 -4.40 1.51 9.98
N TRP A 15 -5.40 2.29 9.56
CA TRP A 15 -5.18 3.49 8.72
C TRP A 15 -4.27 4.51 9.39
N ARG A 16 -4.44 4.75 10.70
CA ARG A 16 -3.54 5.64 11.46
C ARG A 16 -2.12 5.12 11.48
N ASP A 17 -1.93 3.83 11.72
CA ASP A 17 -0.58 3.26 11.83
C ASP A 17 0.11 3.19 10.46
N MET A 18 -0.62 2.91 9.38
CA MET A 18 -0.12 3.02 8.00
C MET A 18 0.28 4.45 7.65
N TRP A 19 -0.56 5.43 8.04
CA TRP A 19 -0.26 6.85 7.81
C TRP A 19 1.04 7.25 8.49
N MET A 20 1.16 6.97 9.79
CA MET A 20 2.32 7.37 10.60
C MET A 20 3.60 6.64 10.22
N SER A 21 3.51 5.41 9.69
CA SER A 21 4.68 4.58 9.45
C SER A 21 5.22 4.69 8.02
N VAL A 22 4.36 4.96 7.04
CA VAL A 22 4.74 4.91 5.62
C VAL A 22 4.28 6.17 4.89
N THR A 23 2.97 6.40 4.80
CA THR A 23 2.46 7.34 3.79
C THR A 23 2.68 8.80 4.12
N SER A 24 2.81 9.18 5.41
CA SER A 24 3.06 10.57 5.80
C SER A 24 4.39 11.08 5.24
N THR A 25 5.43 10.25 5.23
CA THR A 25 6.75 10.63 4.71
C THR A 25 6.70 10.93 3.21
N TYR A 26 6.02 10.10 2.42
CA TYR A 26 5.86 10.33 0.98
C TYR A 26 4.96 11.54 0.71
N TYR A 27 3.90 11.73 1.50
CA TYR A 27 3.03 12.89 1.41
C TYR A 27 3.80 14.19 1.63
N GLU A 28 4.55 14.28 2.74
CA GLU A 28 5.36 15.46 3.07
C GLU A 28 6.42 15.73 2.00
N LEU A 29 7.12 14.70 1.54
CA LEU A 29 8.16 14.82 0.51
C LEU A 29 7.60 15.29 -0.85
N LEU A 30 6.48 14.72 -1.31
CA LEU A 30 5.90 15.11 -2.59
C LEU A 30 5.33 16.52 -2.53
N HIS A 31 4.72 16.90 -1.41
CA HIS A 31 4.24 18.27 -1.21
C HIS A 31 5.39 19.28 -1.13
N SER A 32 6.51 18.95 -0.47
CA SER A 32 7.65 19.86 -0.44
C SER A 32 8.24 20.06 -1.83
N LEU A 33 8.32 19.00 -2.64
CA LEU A 33 8.77 19.10 -4.03
C LEU A 33 7.83 19.95 -4.90
N GLU A 34 6.53 19.91 -4.64
CA GLU A 34 5.54 20.77 -5.32
C GLU A 34 5.69 22.24 -4.91
N GLU A 35 5.80 22.51 -3.60
CA GLU A 35 6.00 23.87 -3.07
C GLU A 35 7.30 24.51 -3.56
N GLU A 36 8.36 23.72 -3.72
CA GLU A 36 9.66 24.16 -4.26
C GLU A 36 9.65 24.34 -5.78
N GLY A 37 8.58 23.91 -6.47
CA GLY A 37 8.47 23.96 -7.94
C GLY A 37 9.27 22.88 -8.68
N SER A 38 9.78 21.88 -7.94
CA SER A 38 10.49 20.73 -8.50
C SER A 38 9.54 19.63 -9.02
N LEU A 39 8.28 19.67 -8.61
CA LEU A 39 7.22 18.76 -9.06
C LEU A 39 5.95 19.54 -9.43
N ASP A 40 5.65 19.61 -10.72
CA ASP A 40 4.44 20.19 -11.28
C ASP A 40 3.46 19.07 -11.70
N PRO A 41 2.28 18.96 -11.06
CA PRO A 41 1.26 17.96 -11.40
C PRO A 41 0.70 18.07 -12.82
N THR A 42 0.94 19.17 -13.53
CA THR A 42 0.54 19.35 -14.93
C THR A 42 1.63 18.91 -15.91
N ASN A 43 2.86 18.72 -15.43
CA ASN A 43 4.01 18.33 -16.23
C ASN A 43 4.20 16.80 -16.22
N SER A 44 3.91 16.16 -17.35
CA SER A 44 4.01 14.71 -17.50
C SER A 44 5.42 14.14 -17.28
N LEU A 45 6.48 14.89 -17.60
CA LEU A 45 7.86 14.45 -17.38
C LEU A 45 8.21 14.43 -15.89
N GLN A 46 7.79 15.46 -15.14
CA GLN A 46 8.05 15.53 -13.71
C GLN A 46 7.22 14.50 -12.94
N LEU A 47 5.95 14.33 -13.30
CA LEU A 47 5.11 13.26 -12.75
C LEU A 47 5.67 11.86 -13.08
N PHE A 48 6.12 11.62 -14.31
CA PHE A 48 6.75 10.35 -14.67
C PHE A 48 8.01 10.09 -13.83
N SER A 49 8.84 11.12 -13.65
CA SER A 49 10.08 11.02 -12.85
C SER A 49 9.77 10.71 -11.38
N ALA A 50 8.76 11.37 -10.81
CA ALA A 50 8.30 11.10 -9.45
C ALA A 50 7.76 9.67 -9.32
N GLN A 51 6.91 9.22 -10.24
CA GLN A 51 6.42 7.83 -10.25
C GLN A 51 7.57 6.82 -10.36
N TYR A 52 8.51 7.07 -11.27
CA TYR A 52 9.66 6.18 -11.49
C TYR A 52 10.53 6.01 -10.23
N VAL A 53 10.74 7.10 -9.47
CA VAL A 53 11.58 7.09 -8.27
C VAL A 53 10.83 6.57 -7.04
N PHE A 54 9.61 7.07 -6.80
CA PHE A 54 8.93 6.90 -5.52
C PHE A 54 7.97 5.71 -5.50
N LEU A 55 7.34 5.36 -6.62
CA LEU A 55 6.40 4.23 -6.66
C LEU A 55 7.03 2.89 -6.25
N PRO A 56 8.20 2.46 -6.76
CA PRO A 56 8.81 1.21 -6.32
C PRO A 56 9.23 1.24 -4.84
N ARG A 57 9.65 2.41 -4.32
CA ARG A 57 10.03 2.59 -2.91
C ARG A 57 8.82 2.49 -1.99
N LEU A 58 7.75 3.22 -2.33
CA LEU A 58 6.48 3.18 -1.62
C LEU A 58 5.91 1.77 -1.57
N THR A 59 5.92 1.04 -2.69
CA THR A 59 5.47 -0.36 -2.72
C THR A 59 6.31 -1.25 -1.79
N SER A 60 7.63 -1.11 -1.80
CA SER A 60 8.52 -1.85 -0.89
C SER A 60 8.24 -1.55 0.58
N ASP A 61 8.03 -0.28 0.93
CA ASP A 61 7.72 0.15 2.29
C ASP A 61 6.34 -0.34 2.74
N LEU A 62 5.34 -0.32 1.85
CA LEU A 62 4.02 -0.89 2.11
C LEU A 62 4.08 -2.40 2.32
N HIS A 63 4.86 -3.14 1.53
CA HIS A 63 5.07 -4.58 1.76
C HIS A 63 5.73 -4.84 3.11
N SER A 64 6.72 -4.04 3.48
CA SER A 64 7.39 -4.12 4.79
C SER A 64 6.43 -3.83 5.94
N PHE A 65 5.56 -2.82 5.77
CA PHE A 65 4.51 -2.50 6.72
C PHE A 65 3.50 -3.65 6.86
N ILE A 66 3.01 -4.20 5.76
CA ILE A 66 2.07 -5.34 5.77
C ILE A 66 2.67 -6.52 6.55
N ASN A 67 3.92 -6.88 6.25
CA ASN A 67 4.59 -7.99 6.93
C ASN A 67 4.76 -7.72 8.43
N SER A 68 5.18 -6.51 8.80
CA SER A 68 5.37 -6.12 10.21
C SER A 68 4.04 -6.07 10.95
N TRP A 69 3.02 -5.48 10.34
CA TRP A 69 1.70 -5.30 10.91
C TRP A 69 0.97 -6.65 11.06
N ASN A 70 1.01 -7.53 10.08
CA ASN A 70 0.28 -8.79 10.17
C ASN A 70 0.90 -9.78 11.18
N ASN A 71 2.17 -9.57 11.56
CA ASN A 71 2.92 -10.43 12.47
C ASN A 71 3.25 -9.79 13.83
N HIS A 72 2.81 -8.56 14.11
CA HIS A 72 3.03 -7.95 15.42
C HIS A 72 2.05 -8.49 16.48
N PRO A 73 2.49 -8.68 17.73
CA PRO A 73 1.60 -9.13 18.80
C PRO A 73 0.64 -8.02 19.24
N LEU A 74 -0.65 -8.35 19.30
CA LEU A 74 -1.68 -7.44 19.81
C LEU A 74 -1.89 -7.64 21.32
N ARG A 75 -1.52 -6.64 22.11
CA ARG A 75 -1.63 -6.70 23.58
C ARG A 75 -3.06 -6.94 24.07
N THR A 76 -4.07 -6.44 23.37
CA THR A 76 -5.49 -6.64 23.72
C THR A 76 -6.01 -8.03 23.37
N GLU A 77 -5.28 -8.78 22.53
CA GLU A 77 -5.66 -10.09 22.01
C GLU A 77 -4.69 -11.17 22.50
N GLN A 78 -4.28 -11.10 23.77
CA GLN A 78 -3.38 -12.07 24.42
C GLN A 78 -2.00 -12.20 23.72
N ASN A 79 -1.51 -11.13 23.10
CA ASN A 79 -0.28 -11.09 22.29
C ASN A 79 -0.31 -11.97 21.04
N LEU A 80 -1.49 -12.38 20.57
CA LEU A 80 -1.64 -13.02 19.27
C LEU A 80 -1.45 -12.00 18.15
N THR A 81 -0.91 -12.45 17.02
CA THR A 81 -0.76 -11.61 15.82
C THR A 81 -2.06 -11.57 15.02
N PRO A 82 -2.29 -10.53 14.18
CA PRO A 82 -3.42 -10.52 13.26
C PRO A 82 -3.55 -11.79 12.41
N ASN A 83 -2.44 -12.32 11.88
CA ASN A 83 -2.43 -13.58 11.15
C ASN A 83 -2.88 -14.76 12.02
N GLN A 84 -2.41 -14.86 13.26
CA GLN A 84 -2.83 -15.95 14.17
C GLN A 84 -4.33 -15.85 14.50
N LEU A 85 -4.83 -14.64 14.75
CA LEU A 85 -6.25 -14.41 15.01
C LEU A 85 -7.12 -14.77 13.80
N TRP A 86 -6.62 -14.51 12.58
CA TRP A 86 -7.27 -14.91 11.34
C TRP A 86 -7.38 -16.44 11.23
N GLU A 87 -6.28 -17.17 11.43
CA GLU A 87 -6.28 -18.64 11.40
C GLU A 87 -7.22 -19.25 12.45
N ILE A 88 -7.19 -18.73 13.68
CA ILE A 88 -8.11 -19.15 14.75
C ILE A 88 -9.56 -18.87 14.36
N GLY A 89 -9.84 -17.67 13.82
CA GLY A 89 -11.18 -17.28 13.39
C GLY A 89 -11.76 -18.19 12.31
N LYS A 90 -10.94 -18.58 11.32
CA LYS A 90 -11.30 -19.55 10.28
C LYS A 90 -11.62 -20.93 10.87
N ALA A 91 -10.82 -21.41 11.83
CA ALA A 91 -11.01 -22.71 12.45
C ALA A 91 -12.28 -22.77 13.32
N LEU A 92 -12.61 -21.68 14.03
CA LEU A 92 -13.79 -21.59 14.89
C LEU A 92 -15.09 -21.38 14.11
N ASN A 93 -15.02 -20.72 12.95
CA ASN A 93 -16.17 -20.43 12.09
C ASN A 93 -15.94 -20.99 10.69
N PRO A 94 -15.95 -22.32 10.53
CA PRO A 94 -15.80 -22.94 9.23
C PRO A 94 -16.99 -22.54 8.35
N VAL A 95 -16.74 -21.76 7.31
CA VAL A 95 -17.77 -21.37 6.33
C VAL A 95 -18.13 -22.61 5.51
N PRO A 96 -19.39 -23.07 5.49
CA PRO A 96 -19.80 -24.19 4.66
C PRO A 96 -19.52 -23.89 3.18
N SER A 97 -18.82 -24.78 2.51
CA SER A 97 -18.48 -24.65 1.09
C SER A 97 -19.70 -24.88 0.20
N ALA A 98 -20.46 -23.80 -0.09
CA ALA A 98 -21.32 -23.54 -1.26
C ALA A 98 -22.28 -22.40 -0.86
N GLN A 99 -22.52 -21.32 -1.61
CA GLN A 99 -22.46 -21.03 -3.03
C GLN A 99 -21.96 -19.59 -3.20
N HIS A 100 -21.37 -19.30 -4.36
CA HIS A 100 -20.84 -18.01 -4.82
C HIS A 100 -21.80 -16.83 -4.57
N THR A 101 -21.86 -16.32 -3.33
CA THR A 101 -22.65 -15.15 -2.97
C THR A 101 -21.71 -13.96 -2.90
N LEU A 102 -21.29 -13.49 -4.09
CA LEU A 102 -20.82 -12.16 -4.51
C LEU A 102 -20.12 -11.17 -3.54
N TYR A 103 -19.63 -11.59 -2.38
CA TYR A 103 -18.60 -10.87 -1.64
C TYR A 103 -17.28 -11.59 -1.88
N GLN A 104 -16.72 -11.36 -3.06
CA GLN A 104 -15.35 -11.75 -3.37
C GLN A 104 -14.39 -10.93 -2.49
N ASN A 105 -14.02 -11.50 -1.34
CA ASN A 105 -12.61 -11.46 -0.99
C ASN A 105 -11.96 -12.60 -1.76
N PRO A 106 -10.93 -12.35 -2.60
CA PRO A 106 -10.27 -13.41 -3.33
C PRO A 106 -9.64 -14.41 -2.35
N PRO A 107 -9.51 -15.69 -2.77
CA PRO A 107 -8.91 -16.73 -1.97
C PRO A 107 -7.48 -16.33 -1.57
N SER A 108 -7.05 -16.80 -0.39
CA SER A 108 -5.66 -16.74 0.05
C SER A 108 -4.80 -17.58 -0.89
N GLN A 109 -4.44 -17.00 -2.01
CA GLN A 109 -3.34 -17.43 -2.86
C GLN A 109 -2.41 -16.22 -2.87
N ASP A 110 -1.12 -16.45 -2.74
CA ASP A 110 -0.08 -15.44 -2.98
C ASP A 110 -0.05 -14.96 -4.46
N GLU A 111 -1.16 -15.13 -5.19
CA GLU A 111 -1.38 -14.72 -6.56
C GLU A 111 -2.17 -13.39 -6.56
N ASP A 112 -1.42 -12.33 -6.86
CA ASP A 112 -1.88 -11.02 -7.32
C ASP A 112 -2.69 -10.16 -6.33
N LEU A 113 -1.99 -9.65 -5.30
CA LEU A 113 -2.34 -8.36 -4.68
C LEU A 113 -2.43 -7.20 -5.70
N GLU A 114 -2.03 -7.39 -6.95
CA GLU A 114 -2.10 -6.39 -8.03
C GLU A 114 -3.54 -6.02 -8.43
N ALA A 115 -4.54 -6.91 -8.23
CA ALA A 115 -5.86 -6.72 -8.81
C ALA A 115 -6.83 -5.81 -8.03
N SER A 116 -6.52 -5.47 -6.77
CA SER A 116 -7.37 -4.62 -5.91
C SER A 116 -6.69 -3.31 -5.48
N GLY A 117 -5.59 -2.94 -6.15
CA GLY A 117 -4.88 -1.69 -5.91
C GLY A 117 -5.48 -0.51 -6.67
N ILE A 118 -5.20 0.70 -6.18
CA ILE A 118 -5.39 1.92 -6.99
C ILE A 118 -4.43 1.79 -8.19
N VAL A 119 -4.99 1.62 -9.39
CA VAL A 119 -4.19 1.59 -10.62
C VAL A 119 -3.70 3.01 -10.89
N VAL A 120 -2.42 3.26 -10.59
CA VAL A 120 -1.76 4.52 -10.92
C VAL A 120 -1.67 4.59 -12.45
N PRO A 121 -2.23 5.63 -13.10
CA PRO A 121 -2.16 5.77 -14.54
C PRO A 121 -0.70 5.77 -15.01
N GLN A 122 -0.39 4.87 -15.94
CA GLN A 122 0.92 4.79 -16.58
C GLN A 122 1.13 6.06 -17.41
N ILE A 123 2.02 6.95 -16.99
CA ILE A 123 2.41 8.10 -17.79
C ILE A 123 3.39 7.60 -18.85
N ALA A 124 3.06 7.78 -20.12
CA ALA A 124 3.94 7.40 -21.23
C ALA A 124 5.30 8.08 -21.03
N CYS A 125 6.38 7.30 -21.08
CA CYS A 125 7.72 7.83 -20.86
C CYS A 125 7.98 8.95 -21.87
N PRO A 126 8.12 10.22 -21.43
CA PRO A 126 8.35 11.33 -22.33
C PRO A 126 9.82 11.43 -22.75
N MET A 127 10.68 10.54 -22.23
CA MET A 127 12.10 10.52 -22.55
C MET A 127 12.42 9.51 -23.66
N PRO A 128 13.37 9.83 -24.57
CA PRO A 128 13.90 8.87 -25.51
C PRO A 128 14.59 7.71 -24.78
N GLN A 129 14.52 6.51 -25.38
CA GLN A 129 14.93 5.25 -24.76
C GLN A 129 16.38 5.25 -24.23
N GLN A 130 17.29 5.95 -24.91
CA GLN A 130 18.69 6.11 -24.50
C GLN A 130 18.83 6.85 -23.16
N SER A 131 18.04 7.89 -22.91
CA SER A 131 18.06 8.65 -21.66
C SER A 131 17.50 7.83 -20.49
N LEU A 132 16.49 6.99 -20.76
CA LEU A 132 15.95 6.06 -19.77
C LEU A 132 16.97 4.99 -19.37
N GLU A 133 17.73 4.45 -20.33
CA GLU A 133 18.78 3.46 -20.06
C GLU A 133 19.90 4.04 -19.19
N LEU A 134 20.30 5.29 -19.43
CA LEU A 134 21.26 6.00 -18.56
C LEU A 134 20.71 6.20 -17.14
N LEU A 135 19.43 6.56 -17.01
CA LEU A 135 18.77 6.73 -15.70
C LEU A 135 18.67 5.39 -14.94
N ARG A 136 18.42 4.28 -15.63
CA ARG A 136 18.42 2.93 -15.05
C ARG A 136 19.81 2.53 -14.56
N ALA A 137 20.84 2.80 -15.37
CA ALA A 137 22.22 2.50 -15.03
C ALA A 137 22.71 3.27 -13.80
N SER A 138 22.29 4.52 -13.62
CA SER A 138 22.64 5.33 -12.43
C SER A 138 21.85 4.95 -11.18
N ALA A 139 20.58 4.55 -11.32
CA ALA A 139 19.73 4.14 -10.20
C ALA A 139 20.11 2.77 -9.58
N THR A 140 20.91 1.95 -10.27
CA THR A 140 21.34 0.62 -9.80
C THR A 140 22.63 0.67 -8.95
N GLN A 141 23.25 1.84 -8.80
CA GLN A 141 24.56 2.00 -8.12
C GLN A 141 24.48 2.45 -6.64
N VAL A 142 23.29 2.48 -6.03
CA VAL A 142 23.08 2.81 -4.61
C VAL A 142 22.36 1.65 -3.93
#